data_AF-A0A9P2ZVU2-F1
#
_entry.id   AF-A0A9P2ZVU2-F1
#
_cell.length_a   1.000
_cell.length_b   1.000
_cell.length_c   1.000
_cell.angle_alpha   90.00
_cell.angle_beta   90.00
_cell.angle_gamma   90.00
#
_symmetry.space_group_name_H-M   'P 1'
#
loop_
_entity.id
_entity.type
_entity.pdbx_description
1 polymer ?
#
loop_
_entity_poly.entity_id
_entity_poly.type
_entity_poly.pdbx_seq_one_letter_code
_entity_poly.pdbx_strand_id
1 'polypeptide(L)'
;MAAPTTPPAPLPPLSDLLNQAKGAATSALNTASNLASQATAAASDLATQAANSQAAATVTEQAKVLGAHATQLAGQAHAQAHAAAPSIVPPPSGGSVDRAHDLSPTSEVDKEKLDKLFASRANAAELQGKGILKGAPGDSLAGKRAELEKHMLEDKLDKDIAERPTAEELVKRGILNPDEAPPAAK
;
A
#
# COMPACT_ATOMS: atom_id res chain seq x y z
N MET A 1 11.98 64.63 10.26
CA MET A 1 10.54 64.92 10.49
C MET A 1 9.72 64.24 9.41
N ALA A 2 8.69 63.50 9.84
CA ALA A 2 7.54 62.92 9.13
C ALA A 2 7.77 62.04 7.88
N ALA A 3 7.54 60.73 8.03
CA ALA A 3 7.29 59.79 6.95
C ALA A 3 6.02 60.19 6.16
N PRO A 4 5.97 59.93 4.84
CA PRO A 4 4.73 60.14 4.08
C PRO A 4 3.69 59.11 4.51
N THR A 5 2.71 59.54 5.28
CA THR A 5 1.50 58.76 5.57
C THR A 5 0.63 58.73 4.31
N THR A 6 0.74 57.66 3.53
CA THR A 6 -0.21 57.34 2.46
C THR A 6 -1.58 57.07 3.09
N PRO A 7 -2.67 57.74 2.68
CA PRO A 7 -3.99 57.49 3.24
C PRO A 7 -4.44 56.05 2.95
N PRO A 8 -5.17 55.39 3.87
CA PRO A 8 -5.72 54.07 3.63
C PRO A 8 -6.66 54.12 2.42
N ALA A 9 -6.55 53.13 1.53
CA ALA A 9 -7.41 53.00 0.37
C ALA A 9 -8.89 53.12 0.79
N PRO A 10 -9.72 53.89 0.06
CA PRO A 10 -11.13 54.02 0.39
C PRO A 10 -11.78 52.64 0.37
N LEU A 11 -12.52 52.32 1.43
CA LEU A 11 -13.28 51.08 1.51
C LEU A 11 -14.20 50.98 0.28
N PRO A 12 -14.24 49.84 -0.41
CA PRO A 12 -15.12 49.67 -1.56
C PRO A 12 -16.56 50.03 -1.16
N PRO A 13 -17.27 50.86 -1.95
CA PRO A 13 -18.65 51.18 -1.64
C PRO A 13 -19.47 49.89 -1.59
N LEU A 14 -20.41 49.80 -0.65
CA LEU A 14 -21.24 48.60 -0.41
C LEU A 14 -21.87 48.03 -1.70
N SER A 15 -22.12 48.88 -2.69
CA SER A 15 -22.62 48.52 -4.02
C SER A 15 -21.66 47.63 -4.83
N ASP A 16 -20.35 47.89 -4.79
CA ASP A 16 -19.36 47.10 -5.52
C ASP A 16 -19.14 45.73 -4.86
N LEU A 17 -19.16 45.70 -3.53
CA LEU A 17 -19.08 44.46 -2.74
C LEU A 17 -20.28 43.55 -3.02
N LEU A 18 -21.48 44.13 -3.10
CA LEU A 18 -22.70 43.38 -3.42
C LEU A 18 -22.70 42.87 -4.87
N ASN A 19 -22.21 43.68 -5.81
CA ASN A 19 -22.11 43.28 -7.22
C ASN A 19 -21.05 42.18 -7.42
N GLN A 20 -19.91 42.28 -6.74
CA GLN A 20 -18.87 41.25 -6.74
C GLN A 20 -19.36 39.95 -6.09
N ALA A 21 -20.07 40.03 -4.96
CA ALA A 21 -20.68 38.88 -4.32
C ALA A 21 -21.73 38.21 -5.21
N LYS A 22 -22.55 39.01 -5.92
CA LYS A 22 -23.53 38.50 -6.89
C LYS A 22 -22.83 37.79 -8.06
N GLY A 23 -21.77 38.37 -8.62
CA GLY A 23 -20.98 37.75 -9.71
C GLY A 23 -20.29 36.45 -9.29
N ALA A 24 -19.73 36.42 -8.07
CA ALA A 24 -19.13 35.22 -7.50
C ALA A 24 -20.18 34.13 -7.25
N ALA A 25 -21.36 34.48 -6.71
CA ALA A 25 -22.46 33.55 -6.49
C ALA A 25 -23.00 32.95 -7.80
N THR A 26 -23.17 33.77 -8.84
CA THR A 26 -23.59 33.28 -10.17
C THR A 26 -22.53 32.36 -10.79
N SER A 27 -21.25 32.69 -10.63
CA SER A 27 -20.16 31.84 -11.13
C SER A 27 -20.11 30.50 -10.38
N ALA A 28 -20.26 30.51 -9.06
CA ALA A 28 -20.33 29.29 -8.25
C ALA A 28 -21.55 28.42 -8.60
N LEU A 29 -22.71 29.03 -8.85
CA LEU A 29 -23.92 28.34 -9.27
C LEU A 29 -23.74 27.65 -10.63
N ASN A 30 -23.10 28.34 -11.58
CA ASN A 30 -22.81 27.78 -12.92
C ASN A 30 -21.81 26.63 -12.83
N THR A 31 -20.76 26.74 -12.00
CA THR A 31 -19.81 25.65 -11.77
C THR A 31 -20.48 24.43 -11.12
N ALA A 32 -21.35 24.65 -10.14
CA ALA A 32 -22.12 23.58 -9.50
C ALA A 32 -23.08 22.89 -10.48
N SER A 33 -23.76 23.67 -11.34
CA SER A 33 -24.62 23.15 -12.40
C SER A 33 -23.84 22.27 -13.39
N ASN A 34 -22.69 22.75 -13.87
CA ASN A 34 -21.83 22.01 -14.79
C ASN A 34 -21.25 20.73 -14.15
N LEU A 35 -20.93 20.76 -12.85
CA LEU A 35 -20.46 19.58 -12.13
C LEU A 35 -21.58 18.54 -11.94
N ALA A 36 -22.80 19.00 -11.62
CA ALA A 36 -23.96 18.12 -11.52
C ALA A 36 -24.28 17.44 -12.86
N SER A 37 -24.19 18.18 -13.97
CA SER A 37 -24.37 17.60 -15.31
C SER A 37 -23.28 16.57 -15.65
N GLN A 38 -22.02 16.84 -15.32
CA GLN A 38 -20.91 15.90 -15.55
C GLN A 38 -21.00 14.65 -14.67
N ALA A 39 -21.37 14.79 -13.40
CA ALA A 39 -21.57 13.67 -12.48
C ALA A 39 -22.75 12.79 -12.91
N THR A 40 -23.83 13.38 -13.42
CA THR A 40 -24.99 12.64 -13.94
C THR A 40 -24.65 11.86 -15.20
N ALA A 41 -23.88 12.44 -16.12
CA ALA A 41 -23.38 11.73 -17.31
C ALA A 41 -22.47 10.55 -16.92
N ALA A 42 -21.52 10.77 -16.00
CA ALA A 42 -20.61 9.73 -15.52
C ALA A 42 -21.34 8.59 -14.78
N ALA A 43 -22.39 8.89 -14.00
CA ALA A 43 -23.20 7.89 -13.33
C ALA A 43 -23.99 7.02 -14.34
N SER A 44 -24.47 7.63 -15.42
CA SER A 44 -25.13 6.92 -16.53
C SER A 44 -24.16 6.00 -17.29
N ASP A 45 -22.93 6.45 -17.51
CA ASP A 45 -21.88 5.66 -18.16
C ASP A 45 -21.42 4.48 -17.30
N LEU A 46 -21.29 4.69 -15.98
CA LEU A 46 -20.95 3.63 -15.01
C LEU A 46 -22.05 2.55 -14.93
N ALA A 47 -23.32 2.96 -14.92
CA ALA A 47 -24.46 2.04 -14.92
C ALA A 47 -24.52 1.19 -16.20
N THR A 48 -24.11 1.75 -17.34
CA THR A 48 -24.09 1.05 -18.63
C THR A 48 -22.87 0.12 -18.77
N GLN A 49 -21.73 0.47 -18.17
CA GLN A 49 -20.48 -0.32 -18.23
C GLN A 49 -20.42 -1.48 -17.24
N ALA A 50 -21.16 -1.41 -16.12
CA ALA A 50 -21.28 -2.51 -15.16
C ALA A 50 -21.89 -3.80 -15.74
N ALA A 51 -22.57 -3.70 -16.89
CA ALA A 51 -23.12 -4.84 -17.63
C ALA A 51 -22.06 -5.67 -18.39
N ASN A 52 -20.83 -5.16 -18.57
CA ASN A 52 -19.79 -5.82 -19.38
C ASN A 52 -18.52 -6.14 -18.55
N SER A 53 -17.94 -7.33 -18.75
CA SER A 53 -16.90 -8.01 -17.92
C SER A 53 -15.50 -7.33 -17.83
N GLN A 54 -15.35 -6.06 -18.26
CA GLN A 54 -14.10 -5.27 -18.12
C GLN A 54 -14.08 -4.36 -16.88
N ALA A 55 -15.05 -4.52 -15.97
CA ALA A 55 -15.36 -3.59 -14.90
C ALA A 55 -14.17 -3.21 -13.98
N ALA A 56 -13.28 -4.13 -13.61
CA ALA A 56 -12.24 -3.83 -12.60
C ALA A 56 -11.14 -2.87 -13.10
N ALA A 57 -10.67 -3.03 -14.34
CA ALA A 57 -9.64 -2.16 -14.92
C ALA A 57 -10.21 -0.79 -15.26
N THR A 58 -11.42 -0.75 -15.84
CA THR A 58 -12.10 0.50 -16.21
C THR A 58 -12.51 1.31 -14.98
N VAL A 59 -13.01 0.67 -13.91
CA VAL A 59 -13.37 1.35 -12.66
C VAL A 59 -12.13 1.94 -11.97
N THR A 60 -10.99 1.24 -11.99
CA THR A 60 -9.75 1.77 -11.39
C THR A 60 -9.24 3.00 -12.14
N GLU A 61 -9.25 2.96 -13.47
CA GLU A 61 -8.80 4.10 -14.28
C GLU A 61 -9.78 5.27 -14.19
N GLN A 62 -11.09 5.00 -14.18
CA GLN A 62 -12.12 6.03 -13.96
C GLN A 62 -12.01 6.65 -12.56
N ALA A 63 -11.81 5.86 -11.52
CA ALA A 63 -11.61 6.37 -10.15
C ALA A 63 -10.36 7.26 -10.07
N LYS A 64 -9.29 6.91 -10.78
CA LYS A 64 -8.06 7.72 -10.87
C LYS A 64 -8.30 9.04 -11.60
N VAL A 65 -9.03 9.02 -12.72
CA VAL A 65 -9.40 10.23 -13.47
C VAL A 65 -10.32 11.14 -12.65
N LEU A 66 -11.30 10.57 -11.94
CA LEU A 66 -12.19 11.31 -11.04
C LEU A 66 -11.43 11.91 -9.86
N GLY A 67 -10.49 11.16 -9.27
CA GLY A 67 -9.62 11.66 -8.20
C GLY A 67 -8.73 12.82 -8.67
N ALA A 68 -8.18 12.73 -9.89
CA ALA A 68 -7.41 13.81 -10.49
C ALA A 68 -8.27 15.05 -10.77
N HIS A 69 -9.47 14.87 -11.32
CA HIS A 69 -10.41 15.95 -11.61
C HIS A 69 -10.91 16.66 -10.33
N ALA A 70 -11.21 15.90 -9.27
CA ALA A 70 -11.59 16.45 -7.96
C ALA A 70 -10.46 17.28 -7.35
N THR A 71 -9.21 16.80 -7.44
CA THR A 71 -8.02 17.52 -6.96
C THR A 71 -7.80 18.82 -7.74
N GLN A 72 -7.96 18.78 -9.07
CA GLN A 72 -7.84 19.96 -9.93
C GLN A 72 -8.92 21.01 -9.63
N LEU A 73 -10.17 20.60 -9.45
CA LEU A 73 -11.28 21.50 -9.13
C LEU A 73 -11.11 22.12 -7.74
N ALA A 74 -10.65 21.35 -6.75
CA ALA A 74 -10.33 21.86 -5.43
C ALA A 74 -9.21 22.93 -5.48
N GLY A 75 -8.17 22.69 -6.29
CA GLY A 75 -7.11 23.68 -6.53
C GLY A 75 -7.61 24.97 -7.19
N GLN A 76 -8.52 24.86 -8.17
CA GLN A 76 -9.14 26.02 -8.83
C GLN A 76 -10.04 26.80 -7.87
N ALA A 77 -10.84 26.13 -7.04
CA ALA A 77 -11.70 26.77 -6.04
C ALA A 77 -10.87 27.51 -4.98
N HIS A 78 -9.78 26.89 -4.50
CA HIS A 78 -8.86 27.53 -3.54
C HIS A 78 -8.17 28.75 -4.15
N ALA A 79 -7.72 28.67 -5.41
CA ALA A 79 -7.14 29.79 -6.14
C ALA A 79 -8.14 30.95 -6.35
N GLN A 80 -9.40 30.63 -6.65
CA GLN A 80 -10.46 31.62 -6.82
C GLN A 80 -10.85 32.27 -5.49
N ALA A 81 -10.87 31.50 -4.39
CA ALA A 81 -11.09 32.01 -3.04
C ALA A 81 -9.95 32.93 -2.57
N HIS A 82 -8.70 32.56 -2.86
CA HIS A 82 -7.54 33.42 -2.61
C HIS A 82 -7.59 34.73 -3.42
N ALA A 83 -7.98 34.67 -4.71
CA ALA A 83 -8.14 35.87 -5.53
C ALA A 83 -9.24 36.82 -5.01
N ALA A 84 -10.30 36.27 -4.41
CA ALA A 84 -11.40 37.06 -3.83
C ALA A 84 -11.06 37.64 -2.44
N ALA A 85 -10.23 36.95 -1.64
CA ALA A 85 -9.88 37.38 -0.27
C ALA A 85 -8.43 37.00 0.12
N PRO A 86 -7.42 37.79 -0.32
CA PRO A 86 -6.00 37.47 -0.15
C PRO A 86 -5.49 37.44 1.30
N SER A 87 -6.17 38.14 2.23
CA SER A 87 -5.74 38.23 3.63
C SER A 87 -6.29 37.10 4.52
N ILE A 88 -7.25 36.31 4.03
CA ILE A 88 -7.96 35.29 4.81
C ILE A 88 -7.56 33.89 4.37
N VAL A 89 -7.35 33.69 3.06
CA VAL A 89 -6.96 32.41 2.48
C VAL A 89 -5.44 32.40 2.29
N PRO A 90 -4.70 31.39 2.78
CA PRO A 90 -3.27 31.27 2.51
C PRO A 90 -3.00 31.14 1.00
N PRO A 91 -1.89 31.69 0.47
CA PRO A 91 -1.49 31.46 -0.92
C PRO A 91 -1.45 29.96 -1.19
N PRO A 92 -1.77 29.50 -2.41
CA PRO A 92 -1.60 28.10 -2.78
C PRO A 92 -0.12 27.78 -2.62
N SER A 93 0.24 27.31 -1.44
CA SER A 93 1.56 26.82 -1.17
C SER A 93 1.67 25.60 -2.05
N GLY A 94 2.41 25.72 -3.14
CA GLY A 94 2.88 24.61 -3.94
C GLY A 94 3.88 23.82 -3.10
N GLY A 95 3.44 23.36 -1.93
CA GLY A 95 4.12 22.38 -1.13
C GLY A 95 4.21 21.17 -2.03
N SER A 96 5.40 20.97 -2.60
CA SER A 96 5.81 19.68 -3.11
C SER A 96 5.43 18.68 -2.02
N VAL A 97 4.44 17.85 -2.30
CA VAL A 97 4.25 16.61 -1.55
C VAL A 97 5.65 16.00 -1.43
N ASP A 98 6.13 15.79 -0.20
CA ASP A 98 7.46 15.23 0.06
C ASP A 98 7.51 13.83 -0.54
N ARG A 99 7.90 13.75 -1.81
CA ARG A 99 8.08 12.53 -2.59
C ARG A 99 9.48 11.94 -2.40
N ALA A 100 10.22 12.41 -1.39
CA ALA A 100 11.54 11.87 -1.04
C ALA A 100 11.50 10.36 -0.71
N HIS A 101 10.32 9.80 -0.46
CA HIS A 101 10.08 8.37 -0.29
C HIS A 101 9.05 7.81 -1.29
N ASP A 102 8.82 8.49 -2.41
CA ASP A 102 8.10 7.88 -3.52
C ASP A 102 8.94 6.69 -3.99
N LEU A 103 8.46 5.47 -3.71
CA LEU A 103 9.04 4.17 -4.05
C LEU A 103 9.20 3.95 -5.58
N SER A 104 9.28 5.04 -6.34
CA SER A 104 9.62 5.09 -7.74
C SER A 104 11.00 4.46 -7.98
N PRO A 105 11.13 3.52 -8.92
CA PRO A 105 12.39 2.84 -9.23
C PRO A 105 13.46 3.77 -9.84
N THR A 106 13.14 5.04 -10.00
CA THR A 106 13.99 6.07 -10.62
C THR A 106 14.80 6.87 -9.60
N SER A 107 14.49 6.74 -8.31
CA SER A 107 15.24 7.37 -7.21
C SER A 107 16.67 6.82 -7.12
N GLU A 108 17.68 7.67 -7.35
CA GLU A 108 19.09 7.29 -7.22
C GLU A 108 19.44 6.82 -5.80
N VAL A 109 18.89 7.48 -4.78
CA VAL A 109 19.12 7.13 -3.36
C VAL A 109 18.62 5.73 -3.03
N ASP A 110 17.51 5.30 -3.63
CA ASP A 110 16.97 3.97 -3.39
C ASP A 110 17.71 2.89 -4.19
N LYS A 111 18.26 3.22 -5.36
CA LYS A 111 19.19 2.34 -6.07
C LYS A 111 20.43 2.05 -5.23
N GLU A 112 21.04 3.08 -4.64
CA GLU A 112 22.20 2.91 -3.76
C GLU A 112 21.90 2.04 -2.53
N LYS A 113 20.72 2.20 -1.91
CA LYS A 113 20.28 1.33 -0.81
C LYS A 113 20.09 -0.11 -1.27
N LEU A 114 19.49 -0.30 -2.44
CA LEU A 114 19.25 -1.62 -3.01
C LEU A 114 20.56 -2.34 -3.33
N ASP A 115 21.54 -1.64 -3.91
CA ASP A 115 22.86 -2.20 -4.20
C ASP A 115 23.59 -2.66 -2.93
N LYS A 116 23.50 -1.87 -1.85
CA LYS A 116 24.03 -2.26 -0.53
C LYS A 116 23.37 -3.54 -0.01
N LEU A 117 22.05 -3.68 -0.16
CA LEU A 117 21.31 -4.88 0.25
C LEU A 117 21.71 -6.10 -0.59
N PHE A 118 21.87 -5.94 -1.91
CA PHE A 118 22.34 -7.01 -2.79
C PHE A 118 23.75 -7.48 -2.45
N ALA A 119 24.66 -6.58 -2.08
CA ALA A 119 26.00 -6.95 -1.64
C ALA A 119 25.98 -7.79 -0.36
N SER A 120 24.99 -7.58 0.51
CA SER A 120 24.82 -8.34 1.78
C SER A 120 23.99 -9.61 1.67
N ARG A 121 23.51 -9.97 0.45
CA ARG A 121 22.61 -11.10 0.24
C ARG A 121 23.32 -12.45 0.46
N ALA A 122 22.71 -13.32 1.25
CA ALA A 122 23.14 -14.71 1.40
C ALA A 122 22.91 -15.53 0.11
N ASN A 123 23.79 -16.49 -0.16
CA ASN A 123 23.66 -17.33 -1.35
C ASN A 123 22.52 -18.36 -1.21
N ALA A 124 22.06 -18.95 -2.32
CA ALA A 124 20.96 -19.91 -2.29
C ALA A 124 21.28 -21.18 -1.48
N ALA A 125 22.54 -21.65 -1.52
CA ALA A 125 22.98 -22.84 -0.79
C ALA A 125 23.01 -22.63 0.74
N GLU A 126 23.39 -21.45 1.20
CA GLU A 126 23.36 -21.03 2.60
C GLU A 126 21.92 -20.95 3.11
N LEU A 127 21.00 -20.44 2.29
CA LEU A 127 19.58 -20.41 2.63
C LEU A 127 18.98 -21.83 2.70
N GLN A 128 19.44 -22.76 1.86
CA GLN A 128 19.08 -24.18 1.95
C GLN A 128 19.66 -24.83 3.21
N GLY A 129 20.95 -24.60 3.51
CA GLY A 129 21.62 -25.11 4.71
C GLY A 129 20.99 -24.60 6.00
N LYS A 130 20.45 -23.37 5.99
CA LYS A 130 19.66 -22.80 7.09
C LYS A 130 18.20 -23.26 7.12
N GLY A 131 17.78 -24.11 6.18
CA GLY A 131 16.40 -24.63 6.10
C GLY A 131 15.34 -23.61 5.66
N ILE A 132 15.76 -22.42 5.22
CA ILE A 132 14.88 -21.33 4.77
C ILE A 132 14.37 -21.61 3.36
N LEU A 133 15.26 -22.06 2.46
CA LEU A 133 14.91 -22.42 1.10
C LEU A 133 14.75 -23.93 0.98
N LYS A 134 13.55 -24.41 0.60
CA LYS A 134 13.23 -25.84 0.53
C LYS A 134 13.71 -26.56 -0.74
N GLY A 135 14.17 -25.84 -1.75
CA GLY A 135 14.59 -26.41 -3.03
C GLY A 135 15.38 -25.41 -3.86
N ALA A 136 15.54 -25.66 -5.16
CA ALA A 136 16.19 -24.71 -6.06
C ALA A 136 15.37 -23.41 -6.18
N PRO A 137 16.02 -22.24 -6.34
CA PRO A 137 15.29 -21.00 -6.56
C PRO A 137 14.45 -21.08 -7.84
N GLY A 138 13.16 -20.78 -7.74
CA GLY A 138 12.20 -20.88 -8.84
C GLY A 138 11.44 -22.22 -8.92
N ASP A 139 11.75 -23.20 -8.07
CA ASP A 139 10.99 -24.44 -7.99
C ASP A 139 9.71 -24.25 -7.16
N SER A 140 8.58 -24.07 -7.86
CA SER A 140 7.27 -23.89 -7.24
C SER A 140 6.75 -25.14 -6.51
N LEU A 141 7.32 -26.32 -6.79
CA LEU A 141 6.89 -27.58 -6.18
C LEU A 141 7.72 -27.97 -4.94
N ALA A 142 8.85 -27.30 -4.70
CA ALA A 142 9.74 -27.61 -3.58
C ALA A 142 9.03 -27.68 -2.22
N GLY A 143 8.11 -26.74 -1.96
CA GLY A 143 7.32 -26.74 -0.72
C GLY A 143 6.42 -27.97 -0.60
N LYS A 144 5.75 -28.39 -1.68
CA LYS A 144 4.87 -29.56 -1.66
C LYS A 144 5.65 -30.87 -1.52
N ARG A 145 6.84 -30.97 -2.12
CA ARG A 145 7.72 -32.15 -1.94
C ARG A 145 8.19 -32.25 -0.48
N ALA A 146 8.62 -31.15 0.11
CA ALA A 146 9.03 -31.12 1.51
C ALA A 146 7.89 -31.50 2.47
N GLU A 147 6.66 -31.07 2.19
CA GLU A 147 5.49 -31.46 3.01
C GLU A 147 5.18 -32.96 2.87
N LEU A 148 5.26 -33.51 1.65
CA LEU A 148 5.09 -34.94 1.44
C LEU A 148 6.16 -35.76 2.18
N GLU A 149 7.43 -35.36 2.06
CA GLU A 149 8.54 -36.02 2.76
C GLU A 149 8.36 -35.98 4.27
N LYS A 150 7.88 -34.85 4.81
CA LYS A 150 7.55 -34.70 6.22
C LYS A 150 6.47 -35.69 6.65
N HIS A 151 5.35 -35.78 5.93
CA HIS A 151 4.30 -36.74 6.26
C HIS A 151 4.75 -38.20 6.13
N MET A 152 5.55 -38.52 5.12
CA MET A 152 6.12 -39.87 5.00
C MET A 152 7.04 -40.22 6.18
N LEU A 153 7.80 -39.25 6.68
CA LEU A 153 8.64 -39.42 7.87
C LEU A 153 7.81 -39.52 9.15
N GLU A 154 6.74 -38.74 9.28
CA GLU A 154 5.77 -38.83 10.39
C GLU A 154 5.16 -40.24 10.43
N ASP A 155 4.59 -40.71 9.33
CA ASP A 155 3.99 -42.06 9.24
C ASP A 155 4.99 -43.18 9.56
N LYS A 156 6.25 -43.00 9.13
CA LYS A 156 7.31 -43.97 9.43
C LYS A 156 7.66 -43.94 10.92
N LEU A 157 7.84 -42.75 11.48
CA LEU A 157 8.17 -42.57 12.88
C LEU A 157 7.06 -43.15 13.78
N ASP A 158 5.79 -42.95 13.43
CA ASP A 158 4.66 -43.49 14.19
C ASP A 158 4.67 -45.02 14.21
N LYS A 159 4.99 -45.66 13.08
CA LYS A 159 5.15 -47.12 13.00
C LYS A 159 6.34 -47.59 13.85
N ASP A 160 7.49 -46.94 13.70
CA ASP A 160 8.72 -47.29 14.43
C ASP A 160 8.54 -47.10 15.95
N ILE A 161 7.74 -46.12 16.38
CA ILE A 161 7.38 -45.91 17.80
C ILE A 161 6.40 -46.98 18.28
N ALA A 162 5.40 -47.35 17.47
CA ALA A 162 4.45 -48.40 17.83
C ALA A 162 5.12 -49.77 17.98
N GLU A 163 6.12 -50.07 17.14
CA GLU A 163 6.91 -51.30 17.18
C GLU A 163 8.12 -51.22 18.13
N ARG A 164 8.24 -50.15 18.92
CA ARG A 164 9.40 -49.91 19.79
C ARG A 164 9.60 -51.08 20.78
N PRO A 165 10.72 -51.82 20.71
CA PRO A 165 10.99 -52.92 21.63
C PRO A 165 11.12 -52.45 23.07
N THR A 166 10.67 -53.28 23.99
CA THR A 166 10.81 -53.02 25.43
C THR A 166 12.26 -53.17 25.88
N ALA A 167 12.63 -52.52 26.99
CA ALA A 167 13.99 -52.60 27.52
C ALA A 167 14.41 -54.06 27.83
N GLU A 168 13.49 -54.88 28.32
CA GLU A 168 13.75 -56.30 28.60
C GLU A 168 14.08 -57.10 27.34
N GLU A 169 13.40 -56.82 26.22
CA GLU A 169 13.69 -57.46 24.94
C GLU A 169 15.06 -57.03 24.40
N LEU A 170 15.45 -55.79 24.63
CA LEU A 170 16.79 -55.30 24.27
C LEU A 170 17.89 -55.96 25.12
N VAL A 171 17.64 -56.22 26.40
CA VAL A 171 18.55 -56.98 27.28
C VAL A 171 18.66 -58.44 26.82
N LYS A 172 17.53 -59.09 26.49
CA LYS A 172 17.53 -60.47 25.96
C LYS A 172 18.28 -60.59 24.63
N ARG A 173 18.23 -59.54 23.80
CA ARG A 173 18.99 -59.46 22.54
C ARG A 173 20.46 -59.06 22.72
N GLY A 174 20.90 -58.77 23.94
CA GLY A 174 22.28 -58.37 24.24
C GLY A 174 22.65 -56.96 23.75
N ILE A 175 21.65 -56.14 23.42
CA ILE A 175 21.85 -54.74 22.97
C ILE A 175 21.96 -53.81 24.18
N LEU A 176 21.23 -54.11 25.27
CA LEU A 176 21.22 -53.32 26.50
C LEU A 176 21.79 -54.15 27.66
N ASN A 177 22.64 -53.55 28.49
CA ASN A 177 23.15 -54.21 29.68
C ASN A 177 22.08 -54.22 30.79
N PRO A 178 21.98 -55.32 31.59
CA PRO A 178 20.95 -55.44 32.63
C PRO A 178 21.09 -54.39 33.76
N ASP A 179 22.31 -53.94 34.06
CA ASP A 179 22.58 -52.90 35.07
C ASP A 179 22.27 -51.47 34.58
N GLU A 180 22.14 -51.29 33.27
CA GLU A 180 21.92 -50.00 32.62
C GLU A 180 20.48 -49.87 32.09
N ALA A 181 19.63 -50.84 32.39
CA ALA A 181 18.22 -50.82 32.01
C ALA A 181 17.50 -49.69 32.76
N PRO A 182 16.89 -48.71 32.05
CA PRO A 182 16.13 -47.65 32.70
C PRO A 182 14.96 -48.26 33.47
N PRO A 183 14.57 -47.69 34.63
CA PRO A 183 13.44 -48.20 35.40
C PRO A 183 12.21 -48.20 34.48
N ALA A 184 11.55 -49.36 34.38
CA ALA A 184 10.35 -49.52 33.57
C ALA A 184 9.40 -48.36 33.86
N ALA A 185 9.08 -47.58 32.82
CA ALA A 185 8.21 -46.42 32.94
C ALA A 185 6.87 -46.86 33.55
N LYS A 186 6.50 -46.23 34.66
CA LYS A 186 5.24 -46.45 35.41
C LYS A 186 4.01 -46.18 34.56
#